data_AF-A0A7K2ZR20-F1
#
_entry.id   AF-A0A7K2ZR20-F1
#
_cell.length_a   1.000
_cell.length_b   1.000
_cell.length_c   1.000
_cell.angle_alpha   90.00
_cell.angle_beta   90.00
_cell.angle_gamma   90.00
#
_symmetry.space_group_name_H-M   'P 1'
#
loop_
_entity.id
_entity.type
_entity.pdbx_description
1 polymer ?
#
loop_
_entity_poly.entity_id
_entity_poly.type
_entity_poly.pdbx_seq_one_letter_code
_entity_poly.pdbx_strand_id
1 'polypeptide(L)'
;RSERTTAAPAAAPAAAAPATYTNDLDGWIKESLAVMAQHGIPGSYEGIHRNIIRESSGNPNAINNWDSNAVKGTPSKGLLQVIDPTFQAYHVPGTSTDSYDPVANITAACNYAADRYGSIDNVFGAY
;
A
#
# COMPACT_ATOMS: atom_id res chain seq x y z
N ARG A 1 -29.30 39.39 26.69
CA ARG A 1 -27.90 39.05 27.04
C ARG A 1 -27.77 37.55 26.85
N SER A 2 -26.98 37.14 25.86
CA SER A 2 -26.99 35.82 25.22
C SER A 2 -26.68 34.65 26.16
N GLU A 3 -27.43 33.57 25.99
CA GLU A 3 -27.15 32.25 26.55
C GLU A 3 -26.00 31.60 25.76
N ARG A 4 -24.99 31.11 26.48
CA ARG A 4 -23.81 30.46 25.89
C ARG A 4 -24.07 28.95 25.94
N THR A 5 -24.49 28.37 24.81
CA THR A 5 -24.56 26.91 24.68
C THR A 5 -23.15 26.36 24.53
N THR A 6 -22.77 25.41 25.39
CA THR A 6 -21.53 24.65 25.30
C THR A 6 -21.71 23.55 24.26
N ALA A 7 -20.93 23.58 23.18
CA ALA A 7 -20.88 22.50 22.20
C ALA A 7 -20.22 21.25 22.81
N ALA A 8 -20.89 20.11 22.71
CA ALA A 8 -20.36 18.80 23.07
C ALA A 8 -19.25 18.37 22.07
N PRO A 9 -18.25 17.58 22.51
CA PRO A 9 -17.21 17.10 21.60
C PRO A 9 -17.82 16.14 20.57
N ALA A 10 -17.46 16.33 19.30
CA ALA A 10 -17.82 15.41 18.22
C ALA A 10 -17.21 14.04 18.53
N ALA A 11 -18.05 13.00 18.56
CA ALA A 11 -17.61 11.63 18.71
C ALA A 11 -16.67 11.26 17.54
N ALA A 12 -15.49 10.74 17.88
CA ALA A 12 -14.62 10.08 16.91
C ALA A 12 -15.42 8.98 16.20
N PRO A 13 -15.23 8.78 14.88
CA PRO A 13 -15.94 7.73 14.17
C PRO A 13 -15.62 6.39 14.84
N ALA A 14 -16.67 5.65 15.18
CA ALA A 14 -16.57 4.31 15.73
C ALA A 14 -15.70 3.45 14.82
N ALA A 15 -14.70 2.78 15.41
CA ALA A 15 -13.89 1.80 14.70
C ALA A 15 -14.82 0.80 14.01
N ALA A 16 -14.74 0.74 12.67
CA ALA A 16 -15.50 -0.21 11.88
C ALA A 16 -15.19 -1.63 12.37
N ALA A 17 -16.23 -2.49 12.37
CA ALA A 17 -16.04 -3.93 12.56
C ALA A 17 -14.92 -4.44 11.65
N PRO A 18 -14.11 -5.44 12.08
CA PRO A 18 -13.02 -5.94 11.26
C PRO A 18 -13.58 -6.41 9.92
N ALA A 19 -13.25 -5.69 8.86
CA ALA A 19 -13.53 -6.15 7.51
C ALA A 19 -12.75 -7.45 7.31
N THR A 20 -13.45 -8.52 6.96
CA THR A 20 -12.81 -9.76 6.57
C THR A 20 -12.42 -9.65 5.11
N TYR A 21 -11.12 -9.64 4.83
CA TYR A 21 -10.58 -9.67 3.47
C TYR A 21 -10.29 -11.12 3.08
N THR A 22 -10.49 -11.44 1.81
CA THR A 22 -10.09 -12.74 1.25
C THR A 22 -8.57 -12.85 1.19
N ASN A 23 -8.03 -14.05 1.31
CA ASN A 23 -6.59 -14.27 1.17
C ASN A 23 -6.21 -14.51 -0.30
N ASP A 24 -6.53 -13.53 -1.16
CA ASP A 24 -6.26 -13.52 -2.58
C ASP A 24 -6.02 -12.08 -3.07
N LEU A 25 -5.73 -11.92 -4.36
CA LEU A 25 -5.38 -10.63 -4.93
C LEU A 25 -6.45 -9.54 -4.66
N ASP A 26 -7.73 -9.87 -4.79
CA ASP A 26 -8.82 -8.91 -4.54
C ASP A 26 -8.85 -8.49 -3.06
N GLY A 27 -8.74 -9.44 -2.15
CA GLY A 27 -8.73 -9.16 -0.72
C GLY A 27 -7.50 -8.38 -0.28
N TRP A 28 -6.31 -8.71 -0.77
CA TRP A 28 -5.08 -7.97 -0.46
C TRP A 28 -5.13 -6.52 -0.94
N ILE A 29 -5.70 -6.27 -2.13
CA ILE A 29 -5.87 -4.90 -2.64
C ILE A 29 -6.87 -4.14 -1.78
N LYS A 30 -8.02 -4.74 -1.44
CA LYS A 30 -9.05 -4.09 -0.60
C LYS A 30 -8.55 -3.80 0.82
N GLU A 31 -7.78 -4.70 1.39
CA GLU A 31 -7.15 -4.49 2.69
C GLU A 31 -6.14 -3.35 2.62
N SER A 32 -5.28 -3.35 1.60
CA SER A 32 -4.32 -2.27 1.38
C SER A 32 -5.00 -0.91 1.20
N LEU A 33 -6.11 -0.84 0.44
CA LEU A 33 -6.89 0.38 0.29
C LEU A 33 -7.46 0.89 1.62
N ALA A 34 -7.89 -0.02 2.50
CA ALA A 34 -8.39 0.36 3.82
C ALA A 34 -7.27 0.89 4.72
N VAL A 35 -6.09 0.27 4.69
CA VAL A 35 -4.90 0.78 5.39
C VAL A 35 -4.49 2.14 4.81
N MET A 36 -4.37 2.25 3.49
CA MET A 36 -4.04 3.49 2.78
C MET A 36 -4.98 4.63 3.17
N ALA A 37 -6.28 4.38 3.24
CA ALA A 37 -7.27 5.38 3.64
C ALA A 37 -7.05 5.89 5.08
N GLN A 38 -6.65 5.03 6.02
CA GLN A 38 -6.33 5.42 7.40
C GLN A 38 -5.09 6.33 7.47
N HIS A 39 -4.17 6.18 6.51
CA HIS A 39 -2.90 6.91 6.46
C HIS A 39 -2.90 8.07 5.45
N GLY A 40 -4.02 8.33 4.77
CA GLY A 40 -4.13 9.40 3.76
C GLY A 40 -3.32 9.13 2.49
N ILE A 41 -3.05 7.87 2.16
CA ILE A 41 -2.32 7.48 0.95
C ILE A 41 -3.34 7.32 -0.19
N PRO A 42 -3.25 8.11 -1.27
CA PRO A 42 -4.18 8.02 -2.40
C PRO A 42 -3.92 6.80 -3.28
N GLY A 43 -4.99 6.23 -3.83
CA GLY A 43 -4.94 5.19 -4.85
C GLY A 43 -6.30 4.54 -5.12
N SER A 44 -6.41 3.88 -6.27
CA SER A 44 -7.58 3.10 -6.66
C SER A 44 -7.28 1.61 -6.78
N TYR A 45 -8.33 0.78 -6.69
CA TYR A 45 -8.23 -0.65 -6.92
C TYR A 45 -7.64 -0.95 -8.30
N GLU A 46 -8.11 -0.26 -9.33
CA GLU A 46 -7.70 -0.44 -10.72
C GLU A 46 -6.25 -0.01 -10.93
N GLY A 47 -5.81 1.09 -10.30
CA GLY A 47 -4.44 1.54 -10.31
C GLY A 47 -3.51 0.49 -9.69
N ILE A 48 -3.84 -0.01 -8.51
CA ILE A 48 -3.06 -1.05 -7.83
C ILE A 48 -3.03 -2.33 -8.68
N HIS A 49 -4.20 -2.85 -9.06
CA HIS A 49 -4.32 -4.09 -9.84
C HIS A 49 -3.54 -4.02 -11.15
N ARG A 50 -3.66 -2.92 -11.92
CA ARG A 50 -2.92 -2.71 -13.17
C ARG A 50 -1.42 -2.84 -12.97
N ASN A 51 -0.88 -2.18 -11.95
CA ASN A 51 0.55 -2.22 -11.67
C ASN A 51 0.97 -3.64 -11.20
N ILE A 52 0.21 -4.29 -10.32
CA ILE A 52 0.51 -5.67 -9.87
C ILE A 52 0.61 -6.65 -11.04
N ILE A 53 -0.36 -6.63 -11.95
CA ILE A 53 -0.37 -7.56 -13.09
C ILE A 53 0.85 -7.33 -13.99
N ARG A 54 1.28 -6.08 -14.17
CA ARG A 54 2.49 -5.77 -14.94
C ARG A 54 3.77 -6.24 -14.24
N GLU A 55 3.87 -6.01 -12.94
CA GLU A 55 5.11 -6.25 -12.17
C GLU A 55 5.33 -7.73 -11.83
N SER A 56 4.26 -8.46 -11.50
CA SER A 56 4.39 -9.82 -10.92
C SER A 56 3.40 -10.84 -11.47
N SER A 57 2.50 -10.45 -12.38
CA SER A 57 1.33 -11.26 -12.76
C SER A 57 0.48 -11.71 -11.57
N GLY A 58 0.49 -10.96 -10.47
CA GLY A 58 -0.22 -11.31 -9.23
C GLY A 58 0.49 -12.32 -8.32
N ASN A 59 1.77 -12.60 -8.56
CA ASN A 59 2.56 -13.50 -7.71
C ASN A 59 3.19 -12.75 -6.52
N PRO A 60 2.75 -12.98 -5.26
CA PRO A 60 3.29 -12.28 -4.10
C PRO A 60 4.73 -12.71 -3.76
N ASN A 61 5.21 -13.81 -4.33
CA ASN A 61 6.58 -14.31 -4.13
C ASN A 61 7.51 -13.99 -5.31
N ALA A 62 7.12 -13.06 -6.20
CA ALA A 62 7.95 -12.66 -7.32
C ALA A 62 9.25 -12.00 -6.84
N ILE A 63 10.38 -12.33 -7.48
CA ILE A 63 11.70 -11.76 -7.20
C ILE A 63 12.47 -11.57 -8.52
N ASN A 64 13.06 -10.39 -8.68
CA ASN A 64 13.98 -10.11 -9.78
C ASN A 64 15.44 -10.34 -9.33
N ASN A 65 16.14 -11.28 -9.99
CA ASN A 65 17.53 -11.64 -9.66
C ASN A 65 18.57 -11.25 -10.72
N TRP A 66 18.19 -10.48 -11.75
CA TRP A 66 19.05 -10.24 -12.92
C TRP A 66 19.41 -8.78 -13.14
N ASP A 67 18.70 -7.83 -12.52
CA ASP A 67 18.96 -6.40 -12.70
C ASP A 67 20.10 -5.85 -11.82
N SER A 68 20.36 -4.55 -11.95
CA SER A 68 21.42 -3.90 -11.17
C SER A 68 21.16 -3.87 -9.66
N ASN A 69 19.90 -3.95 -9.22
CA ASN A 69 19.55 -3.99 -7.80
C ASN A 69 19.84 -5.38 -7.23
N ALA A 70 19.53 -6.43 -7.98
CA ALA A 70 19.89 -7.80 -7.65
C ALA A 70 21.41 -7.96 -7.54
N VAL A 71 22.18 -7.39 -8.49
CA VAL A 71 23.66 -7.39 -8.43
C VAL A 71 24.18 -6.65 -7.19
N LYS A 72 23.48 -5.63 -6.72
CA LYS A 72 23.79 -4.89 -5.48
C LYS A 72 23.28 -5.57 -4.21
N GLY A 73 22.61 -6.72 -4.32
CA GLY A 73 22.09 -7.48 -3.18
C GLY A 73 20.74 -7.00 -2.64
N THR A 74 20.06 -6.10 -3.33
CA THR A 74 18.73 -5.57 -2.95
C THR A 74 17.70 -5.82 -4.07
N PRO A 75 17.42 -7.09 -4.42
CA PRO A 75 16.50 -7.40 -5.51
C PRO A 75 15.09 -6.87 -5.23
N SER A 76 14.39 -6.50 -6.29
CA SER A 76 12.96 -6.18 -6.26
C SER A 76 12.13 -7.42 -5.92
N LYS A 77 11.11 -7.25 -5.07
CA LYS A 77 10.31 -8.34 -4.52
C LYS A 77 8.80 -8.03 -4.45
N GLY A 78 8.02 -9.10 -4.44
CA GLY A 78 6.59 -9.06 -4.16
C GLY A 78 5.73 -8.54 -5.32
N LEU A 79 4.47 -8.25 -5.00
CA LEU A 79 3.44 -7.93 -5.99
C LEU A 79 3.76 -6.71 -6.85
N LEU A 80 4.40 -5.70 -6.27
CA LEU A 80 4.78 -4.45 -6.94
C LEU A 80 6.31 -4.27 -7.09
N GLN A 81 7.08 -5.35 -6.93
CA GLN A 81 8.52 -5.38 -7.22
C GLN A 81 9.32 -4.25 -6.52
N VAL A 82 9.01 -4.00 -5.25
CA VAL A 82 9.70 -2.99 -4.42
C VAL A 82 11.04 -3.53 -3.92
N ILE A 83 12.09 -2.72 -3.98
CA ILE A 83 13.40 -3.04 -3.37
C ILE A 83 13.38 -2.79 -1.86
N ASP A 84 14.21 -3.53 -1.12
CA ASP A 84 14.23 -3.49 0.35
C ASP A 84 14.41 -2.06 0.93
N PRO A 85 15.36 -1.22 0.47
CA PRO A 85 15.50 0.14 1.00
C PRO A 85 14.24 1.01 0.82
N THR A 86 13.53 0.84 -0.29
CA THR A 86 12.27 1.57 -0.55
C THR A 86 11.16 1.03 0.34
N PHE A 87 11.05 -0.30 0.47
CA PHE A 87 10.06 -0.89 1.37
C PHE A 87 10.24 -0.39 2.81
N GLN A 88 11.47 -0.36 3.32
CA GLN A 88 11.74 0.14 4.67
C GLN A 88 11.42 1.63 4.82
N ALA A 89 11.78 2.46 3.83
CA ALA A 89 11.53 3.90 3.88
C ALA A 89 10.04 4.28 3.80
N TYR A 90 9.23 3.45 3.12
CA TYR A 90 7.81 3.72 2.86
C TYR A 90 6.87 2.74 3.56
N HIS A 91 7.38 1.91 4.47
CA HIS A 91 6.59 0.99 5.29
C HIS A 91 5.47 1.75 6.00
N VAL A 92 4.27 1.17 6.00
CA VAL A 92 3.11 1.78 6.63
C VAL A 92 2.82 1.06 7.95
N PRO A 93 2.83 1.78 9.09
CA PRO A 93 2.56 1.19 10.40
C PRO A 93 1.25 0.42 10.42
N GLY A 94 1.24 -0.74 11.08
CA GLY A 94 0.07 -1.64 11.12
C GLY A 94 0.09 -2.73 10.04
N THR A 95 1.06 -2.72 9.12
CA THR A 95 1.32 -3.82 8.18
C THR A 95 2.55 -4.65 8.57
N SER A 96 2.70 -5.84 7.98
CA SER A 96 3.88 -6.69 8.17
C SER A 96 5.19 -5.97 7.79
N THR A 97 6.31 -6.36 8.41
CA THR A 97 7.65 -5.90 8.00
C THR A 97 8.29 -6.80 6.94
N ASP A 98 7.59 -7.84 6.48
CA ASP A 98 8.03 -8.70 5.40
C ASP A 98 7.61 -8.10 4.04
N SER A 99 8.58 -7.85 3.16
CA SER A 99 8.34 -7.35 1.81
C SER A 99 7.54 -8.31 0.90
N TYR A 100 7.43 -9.61 1.25
CA TYR A 100 6.59 -10.57 0.53
C TYR A 100 5.16 -10.62 1.04
N ASP A 101 4.87 -10.01 2.21
CA ASP A 101 3.49 -9.86 2.66
C ASP A 101 2.72 -9.01 1.65
N PRO A 102 1.61 -9.52 1.06
CA PRO A 102 0.89 -8.84 -0.01
C PRO A 102 0.45 -7.43 0.37
N VAL A 103 -0.11 -7.27 1.58
CA VAL A 103 -0.66 -6.01 2.06
C VAL A 103 0.46 -5.03 2.33
N ALA A 104 1.52 -5.44 3.04
CA ALA A 104 2.66 -4.57 3.29
C ALA A 104 3.35 -4.12 1.99
N ASN A 105 3.54 -5.04 1.03
CA ASN A 105 4.16 -4.74 -0.25
C ASN A 105 3.34 -3.72 -1.05
N ILE A 106 2.02 -3.93 -1.16
CA ILE A 106 1.11 -3.02 -1.86
C ILE A 106 1.11 -1.65 -1.19
N THR A 107 0.94 -1.62 0.13
CA THR A 107 0.77 -0.38 0.88
C THR A 107 2.05 0.46 0.84
N ALA A 108 3.23 -0.15 1.00
CA ALA A 108 4.51 0.54 0.90
C ALA A 108 4.77 1.08 -0.52
N ALA A 109 4.46 0.30 -1.56
CA ALA A 109 4.59 0.75 -2.95
C ALA A 109 3.66 1.93 -3.28
N CYS A 110 2.42 1.90 -2.77
CA CYS A 110 1.47 2.99 -2.96
C CYS A 110 1.89 4.25 -2.20
N ASN A 111 2.46 4.10 -1.01
CA ASN A 111 3.01 5.22 -0.23
C ASN A 111 4.18 5.88 -0.99
N TYR A 112 5.09 5.07 -1.55
CA TYR A 112 6.14 5.56 -2.44
C TYR A 112 5.57 6.26 -3.68
N ALA A 113 4.56 5.67 -4.33
CA ALA A 113 3.95 6.26 -5.51
C ALA A 113 3.22 7.59 -5.20
N ALA A 114 2.62 7.71 -4.02
CA ALA A 114 2.00 8.95 -3.56
C ALA A 114 3.04 10.06 -3.38
N ASP A 115 4.17 9.78 -2.74
CA ASP A 115 5.26 10.76 -2.56
C ASP A 115 5.86 11.21 -3.91
N ARG A 116 6.05 10.27 -4.84
CA ARG A 116 6.76 10.54 -6.10
C ARG A 116 5.89 11.00 -7.26
N TYR A 117 4.63 10.55 -7.30
CA TYR A 117 3.73 10.73 -8.44
C TYR A 117 2.33 11.23 -8.02
N GLY A 118 2.09 11.45 -6.73
CA GLY A 118 0.80 11.88 -6.19
C GLY A 118 -0.23 10.76 -6.02
N SER A 119 -0.09 9.62 -6.70
CA SER A 119 -0.90 8.39 -6.52
C SER A 119 -0.31 7.25 -7.35
N ILE A 120 -0.56 6.00 -6.92
CA ILE A 120 -0.38 4.79 -7.73
C ILE A 120 -1.08 4.87 -9.10
N ASP A 121 -2.17 5.64 -9.19
CA ASP A 121 -2.94 5.80 -10.42
C ASP A 121 -2.14 6.47 -11.54
N ASN A 122 -1.16 7.30 -11.16
CA ASN A 122 -0.28 8.03 -12.07
C ASN A 122 0.98 7.24 -12.47
N VAL A 123 1.10 5.98 -12.04
CA VAL A 123 2.21 5.10 -12.39
C VAL A 123 1.85 4.29 -13.64
N PHE A 124 2.61 4.50 -14.72
CA PHE A 124 2.41 3.86 -16.03
C PHE A 124 3.58 2.97 -16.49
N GLY A 125 4.69 2.95 -15.74
CA GLY A 125 5.89 2.17 -16.05
C GLY A 125 6.42 1.41 -14.84
N ALA A 126 7.48 0.64 -15.04
CA ALA A 126 8.15 -0.11 -13.96
C ALA A 126 8.75 0.83 -12.90
N TYR A 127 8.80 0.32 -11.67
CA TYR A 127 9.38 0.98 -10.50
C TYR A 127 10.92 1.04 -10.54
#